data_AF-A0A2V9BJG6-F1
#
_entry.id   AF-A0A2V9BJG6-F1
#
_cell.length_a   1.000
_cell.length_b   1.000
_cell.length_c   1.000
_cell.angle_alpha   90.00
_cell.angle_beta   90.00
_cell.angle_gamma   90.00
#
_symmetry.space_group_name_H-M   'P 1'
#
loop_
_entity.id
_entity.type
_entity.pdbx_description
1 polymer ?
#
loop_
_entity_poly.entity_id
_entity_poly.type
_entity_poly.pdbx_seq_one_letter_code
_entity_poly.pdbx_strand_id
1 'polypeptide(L)'
;MVRAVVKVDFTILAKVLLGDIVKTGLMAVTLVLLVSISGAAQRGTGSVCVAARIDNPFWKEPATLPNGEINSHGLKVRVDRRPVEEWPQRKSLKIDGLDISERHLLVVLDSSGKPIESVRFKFADYKSTDLCMMYDGYQGIGLQEATRRTPWCKCR
;
A
#
# COMPACT_ATOMS: atom_id res chain seq x y z
N MET A 1 -39.61 36.27 -62.28
CA MET A 1 -38.38 36.01 -61.50
C MET A 1 -38.63 36.53 -60.08
N VAL A 2 -38.92 35.65 -59.12
CA VAL A 2 -39.24 36.06 -57.72
C VAL A 2 -38.03 35.71 -56.85
N ARG A 3 -37.37 36.72 -56.27
CA ARG A 3 -36.31 36.54 -55.27
C ARG A 3 -36.95 36.27 -53.92
N ALA A 4 -36.75 35.08 -53.37
CA ALA A 4 -37.03 34.81 -51.96
C ALA A 4 -35.90 35.42 -51.10
N VAL A 5 -36.24 36.35 -50.22
CA VAL A 5 -35.35 36.86 -49.18
C VAL A 5 -35.51 35.97 -47.96
N VAL A 6 -34.51 35.13 -47.68
CA VAL A 6 -34.46 34.32 -46.47
C VAL A 6 -34.18 35.26 -45.29
N LYS A 7 -35.17 35.45 -44.42
CA LYS A 7 -35.05 36.24 -43.20
C LYS A 7 -34.41 35.36 -42.13
N VAL A 8 -33.12 35.53 -41.90
CA VAL A 8 -32.39 34.82 -40.84
C VAL A 8 -32.82 35.41 -39.49
N ASP A 9 -33.44 34.59 -38.65
CA ASP A 9 -33.89 34.98 -37.32
C ASP A 9 -32.70 34.95 -36.35
N PHE A 10 -32.15 36.13 -36.06
CA PHE A 10 -30.99 36.33 -35.17
C PHE A 10 -31.22 35.76 -33.75
N THR A 11 -32.48 35.60 -33.34
CA THR A 11 -32.86 35.04 -32.04
C THR A 11 -32.54 33.54 -31.95
N ILE A 12 -32.64 32.81 -33.07
CA ILE A 12 -32.31 31.38 -33.15
C ILE A 12 -30.79 31.22 -33.15
N LEU A 13 -30.08 32.08 -33.89
CA LEU A 13 -28.62 32.07 -33.96
C LEU A 13 -27.97 32.27 -32.58
N ALA A 14 -28.49 33.19 -31.77
CA ALA A 14 -27.98 33.48 -30.43
C ALA A 14 -28.18 32.31 -29.44
N LYS A 15 -29.31 31.59 -29.51
CA LYS A 15 -29.57 30.41 -28.67
C LYS A 15 -28.66 29.23 -29.01
N VAL A 16 -28.39 29.01 -30.29
CA VAL A 16 -27.47 27.95 -30.75
C VAL A 16 -26.04 28.26 -30.28
N LEU A 17 -25.58 29.50 -30.47
CA LEU A 17 -24.26 29.95 -30.03
C LEU A 17 -24.07 29.86 -28.51
N LEU A 18 -25.08 30.23 -27.70
CA LEU A 18 -25.00 30.08 -26.25
C LEU A 18 -24.91 28.61 -25.80
N GLY A 19 -25.67 27.72 -26.45
CA GLY A 19 -25.64 26.28 -26.16
C GLY A 19 -24.28 25.65 -26.44
N ASP A 20 -23.64 26.05 -27.54
CA ASP A 20 -22.31 25.56 -27.91
C ASP A 20 -21.22 26.07 -26.96
N ILE A 21 -21.29 27.31 -26.49
CA ILE A 21 -20.34 27.88 -25.51
C ILE A 21 -20.45 27.14 -24.17
N VAL A 22 -21.66 26.91 -23.66
CA VAL A 22 -21.89 26.21 -22.39
C VAL A 22 -21.41 24.76 -22.49
N LYS A 23 -21.68 24.08 -23.61
CA LYS A 23 -21.23 22.71 -23.85
C LYS A 23 -19.71 22.61 -23.94
N THR A 24 -19.07 23.55 -24.64
CA THR A 24 -17.61 23.61 -24.76
C THR A 24 -16.94 23.90 -23.40
N GLY A 25 -17.52 24.82 -22.62
CA GLY A 25 -17.06 25.11 -21.27
C GLY A 25 -17.20 23.91 -20.33
N LEU A 26 -18.33 23.20 -20.36
CA LEU A 26 -18.56 22.01 -19.55
C LEU A 26 -17.58 20.88 -19.89
N MET A 27 -17.31 20.67 -21.18
CA MET A 27 -16.34 19.69 -21.65
C MET A 27 -14.90 20.06 -21.23
N ALA A 28 -14.54 21.34 -21.28
CA ALA A 28 -13.24 21.81 -20.82
C ALA A 28 -13.07 21.61 -19.30
N VAL A 29 -14.10 21.94 -18.50
CA VAL A 29 -14.07 21.77 -17.04
C VAL A 29 -13.99 20.29 -16.64
N THR A 30 -14.75 19.41 -17.31
CA THR A 30 -14.68 17.96 -17.08
C THR A 30 -13.32 17.38 -17.47
N LEU A 31 -12.71 17.85 -18.56
CA LEU A 31 -11.36 17.45 -18.96
C LEU A 31 -10.31 17.87 -17.91
N VAL A 32 -10.37 19.11 -17.41
CA VAL A 32 -9.46 19.59 -16.36
C VAL A 32 -9.63 18.80 -15.07
N LEU A 33 -10.87 18.52 -14.66
CA LEU A 33 -11.16 17.67 -13.50
C LEU A 33 -10.55 16.27 -13.68
N LEU A 34 -10.74 15.62 -14.83
CA LEU A 34 -10.19 14.29 -15.14
C LEU A 34 -8.65 14.25 -15.11
N VAL A 35 -7.98 15.30 -15.59
CA VAL A 35 -6.51 15.41 -15.52
C VAL A 35 -6.03 15.63 -14.08
N SER A 36 -6.81 16.35 -13.27
CA SER A 36 -6.47 16.64 -11.86
C SER A 36 -6.54 15.40 -10.96
N ILE A 37 -7.37 14.40 -11.31
CA ILE A 37 -7.50 13.13 -10.57
C ILE A 37 -6.39 12.13 -10.93
N SER A 38 -5.54 12.46 -11.91
CA SER A 38 -4.32 11.69 -12.19
C SER A 38 -3.29 12.00 -11.09
N GLY A 39 -3.58 11.52 -9.88
CA GLY A 39 -2.71 11.65 -8.73
C GLY A 39 -1.32 11.15 -9.10
N ALA A 40 -0.30 11.92 -8.72
CA ALA A 40 1.09 11.51 -8.87
C ALA A 40 1.26 10.15 -8.18
N ALA A 41 1.24 9.07 -8.97
CA ALA A 41 1.62 7.76 -8.49
C ALA A 41 3.05 7.91 -7.97
N GLN A 42 3.22 7.81 -6.66
CA GLN A 42 4.54 7.86 -6.04
C GLN A 42 5.35 6.69 -6.59
N ARG A 43 6.29 6.98 -7.50
CA ARG A 43 7.15 5.97 -8.09
C ARG A 43 8.31 5.73 -7.14
N GLY A 44 8.54 4.49 -6.76
CA GLY A 44 9.66 4.10 -5.92
C GLY A 44 9.48 2.73 -5.31
N THR A 45 10.49 2.31 -4.57
CA THR A 45 10.48 1.04 -3.84
C THR A 45 10.69 1.27 -2.35
N GLY A 46 9.94 0.53 -1.54
CA GLY A 46 10.09 0.47 -0.09
C GLY A 46 10.54 -0.92 0.35
N SER A 47 10.81 -1.03 1.64
CA SER A 47 11.28 -2.24 2.27
C SER A 47 10.58 -2.52 3.60
N VAL A 48 10.48 -3.81 3.94
CA VAL A 48 10.07 -4.27 5.26
C VAL A 48 11.22 -5.07 5.87
N CYS A 49 11.75 -4.61 6.99
CA CYS A 49 12.71 -5.32 7.81
C CYS A 49 11.98 -6.18 8.84
N VAL A 50 12.14 -7.49 8.80
CA VAL A 50 11.57 -8.44 9.75
C VAL A 50 12.56 -8.67 10.89
N ALA A 51 12.13 -8.41 12.11
CA ALA A 51 12.91 -8.56 13.33
C ALA A 51 13.36 -10.00 13.54
N ALA A 52 14.62 -10.20 13.94
CA ALA A 52 15.09 -11.55 14.22
C ALA A 52 14.51 -12.08 15.52
N ARG A 53 14.31 -13.39 15.61
CA ARG A 53 13.83 -14.07 16.81
C ARG A 53 14.70 -13.75 18.03
N ILE A 54 16.02 -13.69 17.89
CA ILE A 54 16.93 -13.37 19.00
C ILE A 54 16.66 -11.99 19.64
N ASP A 55 15.98 -11.10 18.92
CA ASP A 55 15.59 -9.78 19.42
C ASP A 55 14.23 -9.80 20.15
N ASN A 56 13.54 -10.95 20.17
CA ASN A 56 12.34 -11.19 20.97
C ASN A 56 12.74 -11.77 22.35
N PRO A 57 12.20 -11.25 23.48
CA PRO A 57 12.52 -11.76 24.83
C PRO A 57 12.23 -13.25 25.03
N PHE A 58 11.29 -13.84 24.28
CA PHE A 58 10.87 -15.25 24.39
C PHE A 58 11.64 -16.21 23.47
N TRP A 59 12.77 -15.79 22.90
CA TRP A 59 13.49 -16.57 21.89
C TRP A 59 13.97 -17.96 22.31
N LYS A 60 14.00 -18.30 23.61
CA LYS A 60 14.40 -19.65 24.07
C LYS A 60 13.25 -20.64 24.16
N GLU A 61 12.03 -20.18 23.99
CA GLU A 61 10.84 -20.97 24.22
C GLU A 61 10.44 -21.77 22.96
N PRO A 62 9.64 -22.85 23.10
CA PRO A 62 9.13 -23.61 21.96
C PRO A 62 8.21 -22.78 21.05
N ALA A 63 7.95 -23.27 19.83
CA ALA A 63 7.08 -22.61 18.84
C ALA A 63 5.66 -22.34 19.33
N THR A 64 5.15 -23.21 20.20
CA THR A 64 3.88 -23.02 20.89
C THR A 64 4.15 -23.13 22.37
N LEU A 65 3.76 -22.10 23.11
CA LEU A 65 3.90 -22.04 24.56
C LEU A 65 2.78 -22.86 25.23
N PRO A 66 2.94 -23.30 26.49
CA PRO A 66 1.91 -24.06 27.21
C PRO A 66 0.55 -23.35 27.33
N ASN A 67 0.54 -22.01 27.25
CA ASN A 67 -0.67 -21.19 27.23
C ASN A 67 -1.32 -21.06 25.84
N GLY A 68 -0.75 -21.70 24.81
CA GLY A 68 -1.24 -21.66 23.43
C GLY A 68 -0.70 -20.51 22.59
N GLU A 69 0.13 -19.62 23.15
CA GLU A 69 0.75 -18.52 22.41
C GLU A 69 1.80 -19.03 21.41
N ILE A 70 1.95 -18.31 20.30
CA ILE A 70 2.83 -18.70 19.20
C ILE A 70 4.14 -17.92 19.27
N ASN A 71 5.24 -18.61 19.54
CA ASN A 71 6.58 -18.05 19.41
C ASN A 71 6.97 -17.98 17.93
N SER A 72 7.78 -16.98 17.59
CA SER A 72 8.45 -16.85 16.29
C SER A 72 9.34 -18.04 15.82
N HIS A 73 9.47 -19.10 16.62
CA HIS A 73 10.21 -20.31 16.23
C HIS A 73 9.50 -21.11 15.14
N GLY A 74 10.16 -21.30 14.00
CA GLY A 74 9.59 -22.04 12.87
C GLY A 74 8.48 -21.30 12.13
N LEU A 75 8.19 -20.05 12.51
CA LEU A 75 7.31 -19.21 11.71
C LEU A 75 7.94 -18.91 10.36
N LYS A 76 7.09 -18.46 9.44
CA LYS A 76 7.49 -17.97 8.13
C LYS A 76 6.79 -16.65 7.85
N VAL A 77 7.35 -15.88 6.93
CA VAL A 77 6.80 -14.60 6.52
C VAL A 77 6.65 -14.57 5.01
N ARG A 78 5.57 -13.95 4.53
CA ARG A 78 5.36 -13.69 3.11
C ARG A 78 4.77 -12.30 2.93
N VAL A 79 5.26 -11.60 1.92
CA VAL A 79 4.67 -10.34 1.44
C VAL A 79 4.12 -10.57 0.04
N ASP A 80 2.84 -10.29 -0.14
CA ASP A 80 2.10 -10.49 -1.39
C ASP A 80 2.24 -11.91 -1.95
N ARG A 81 2.58 -12.03 -3.24
CA ARG A 81 2.79 -13.29 -3.96
C ARG A 81 4.26 -13.70 -4.03
N ARG A 82 5.12 -13.07 -3.23
CA ARG A 82 6.55 -13.42 -3.18
C ARG A 82 6.76 -14.78 -2.54
N PRO A 83 7.95 -15.39 -2.73
CA PRO A 83 8.33 -16.60 -2.00
C PRO A 83 8.13 -16.45 -0.49
N VAL A 84 7.79 -17.57 0.15
CA VAL A 84 7.73 -17.65 1.61
C VAL A 84 9.16 -17.71 2.14
N GLU A 85 9.47 -16.82 3.09
CA GLU A 85 10.77 -16.77 3.74
C GLU A 85 10.66 -17.35 5.15
N GLU A 86 11.68 -18.12 5.57
CA GLU A 86 11.78 -18.58 6.95
C GLU A 86 11.95 -17.39 7.90
N TRP A 87 11.33 -17.45 9.08
CA TRP A 87 11.44 -16.36 10.03
C TRP A 87 12.90 -16.17 10.49
N PRO A 88 13.45 -14.94 10.43
CA PRO A 88 14.86 -14.69 10.75
C PRO A 88 15.19 -15.10 12.17
N GLN A 89 16.19 -15.97 12.35
CA GLN A 89 16.55 -16.46 13.69
C GLN A 89 17.52 -15.54 14.43
N ARG A 90 18.60 -15.11 13.75
CA ARG A 90 19.73 -14.37 14.37
C ARG A 90 19.98 -12.98 13.77
N LYS A 91 19.63 -12.80 12.50
CA LYS A 91 19.82 -11.54 11.76
C LYS A 91 18.51 -11.18 11.12
N SER A 92 18.13 -9.91 11.19
CA SER A 92 16.90 -9.42 10.58
C SER A 92 16.88 -9.69 9.07
N LEU A 93 15.68 -9.92 8.54
CA LEU A 93 15.47 -10.20 7.13
C LEU A 93 14.93 -8.95 6.44
N LYS A 94 15.60 -8.46 5.40
CA LYS A 94 15.09 -7.35 4.59
C LYS A 94 14.30 -7.89 3.41
N ILE A 95 13.03 -7.50 3.30
CA ILE A 95 12.18 -7.72 2.14
C ILE A 95 12.12 -6.39 1.38
N ASP A 96 12.87 -6.26 0.28
CA ASP A 96 13.08 -5.01 -0.45
C ASP A 96 12.33 -4.96 -1.80
N GLY A 97 12.31 -3.82 -2.47
CA GLY A 97 11.75 -3.69 -3.81
C GLY A 97 10.22 -3.72 -3.85
N LEU A 98 9.53 -3.36 -2.76
CA LEU A 98 8.07 -3.30 -2.70
C LEU A 98 7.57 -1.99 -3.31
N ASP A 99 6.57 -2.02 -4.18
CA ASP A 99 6.07 -0.81 -4.84
C ASP A 99 5.35 0.14 -3.85
N ILE A 100 5.91 1.33 -3.63
CA ILE A 100 5.36 2.27 -2.64
C ILE A 100 3.96 2.80 -2.97
N SER A 101 3.54 2.70 -4.24
CA SER A 101 2.21 3.11 -4.70
C SER A 101 1.13 2.05 -4.48
N GLU A 102 1.52 0.80 -4.26
CA GLU A 102 0.60 -0.32 -4.10
C GLU A 102 0.23 -0.56 -2.62
N ARG A 103 -0.84 -1.35 -2.45
CA ARG A 103 -1.21 -1.91 -1.15
C ARG A 103 -0.63 -3.31 -1.04
N HIS A 104 0.15 -3.54 -0.01
CA HIS A 104 0.77 -4.82 0.27
C HIS A 104 -0.01 -5.61 1.32
N LEU A 105 0.14 -6.94 1.27
CA LEU A 105 -0.34 -7.87 2.27
C LEU A 105 0.86 -8.62 2.87
N LEU A 106 1.17 -8.37 4.13
CA LEU A 106 2.13 -9.15 4.90
C LEU A 106 1.38 -10.25 5.66
N VAL A 107 1.89 -11.47 5.57
CA VAL A 107 1.30 -12.65 6.21
C VAL A 107 2.35 -13.36 7.05
N VAL A 108 2.00 -13.66 8.29
CA VAL A 108 2.74 -14.56 9.18
C VAL A 108 2.15 -15.95 9.03
N LEU A 109 3.00 -16.93 8.77
CA LEU A 109 2.63 -18.32 8.57
C LEU A 109 3.25 -19.19 9.67
N ASP A 110 2.56 -20.28 10.02
CA ASP A 110 3.11 -21.31 10.89
C ASP A 110 4.19 -22.15 10.17
N SER A 111 4.81 -23.10 10.88
CA SER A 111 5.84 -23.98 10.33
C SER A 111 5.35 -24.88 9.19
N SER A 112 4.04 -25.15 9.13
CA SER A 112 3.38 -25.87 8.04
C SER A 112 2.96 -24.97 6.87
N GLY A 113 3.23 -23.66 6.95
CA GLY A 113 2.89 -22.69 5.92
C GLY A 113 1.44 -22.21 5.94
N LYS A 114 0.67 -22.51 7.00
CA LYS A 114 -0.70 -22.00 7.14
C LYS A 114 -0.69 -20.57 7.69
N PRO A 115 -1.55 -19.68 7.19
CA PRO A 115 -1.67 -18.33 7.75
C PRO A 115 -2.13 -18.33 9.21
N ILE A 116 -1.39 -17.61 10.04
CA ILE A 116 -1.77 -17.32 11.43
C ILE A 116 -2.39 -15.92 11.50
N GLU A 117 -1.68 -14.93 10.96
CA GLU A 117 -2.09 -13.52 11.00
C GLU A 117 -1.65 -12.79 9.73
N SER A 118 -2.34 -11.71 9.40
CA SER A 118 -1.96 -10.87 8.25
C SER A 118 -2.33 -9.42 8.48
N VAL A 119 -1.53 -8.52 7.90
CA VAL A 119 -1.80 -7.08 7.88
C VAL A 119 -1.71 -6.56 6.46
N ARG A 120 -2.66 -5.72 6.08
CA ARG A 120 -2.59 -4.93 4.85
C ARG A 120 -2.05 -3.55 5.16
N PHE A 121 -1.12 -3.08 4.34
CA PHE A 121 -0.51 -1.77 4.55
C PHE A 121 -0.24 -1.06 3.22
N LYS A 122 -0.13 0.27 3.26
CA LYS A 122 0.44 1.09 2.19
C LYS A 122 1.58 1.89 2.77
N PHE A 123 2.63 2.13 1.99
CA PHE A 123 3.75 2.96 2.44
C PHE A 123 3.34 4.42 2.70
N ALA A 124 2.35 4.92 1.96
CA ALA A 124 1.79 6.26 2.16
C ALA A 124 1.15 6.49 3.54
N ASP A 125 0.84 5.43 4.30
CA ASP A 125 0.30 5.52 5.66
C ASP A 125 1.41 5.79 6.71
N TYR A 126 2.68 5.74 6.30
CA TYR A 126 3.87 5.92 7.13
C TYR A 126 4.71 7.10 6.61
N LYS A 127 5.57 7.65 7.48
CA LYS A 127 6.50 8.73 7.10
C LYS A 127 7.78 8.22 6.44
N SER A 128 7.92 6.90 6.31
CA SER A 128 9.11 6.22 5.83
C SER A 128 8.72 5.10 4.87
N THR A 129 9.55 4.89 3.83
CA THR A 129 9.47 3.72 2.94
C THR A 129 10.24 2.52 3.48
N ASP A 130 10.94 2.66 4.60
CA ASP A 130 11.55 1.58 5.35
C ASP A 130 10.72 1.29 6.59
N LEU A 131 10.09 0.12 6.61
CA LEU A 131 9.25 -0.35 7.72
C LEU A 131 9.97 -1.45 8.50
N CYS A 132 9.60 -1.57 9.77
CA CYS A 132 10.03 -2.61 10.69
C CYS A 132 8.82 -3.44 11.10
N MET A 133 8.97 -4.75 10.98
CA MET A 133 7.95 -5.73 11.31
C MET A 133 8.46 -6.66 12.41
N MET A 134 7.65 -6.86 13.44
CA MET A 134 7.83 -7.88 14.47
C MET A 134 6.55 -8.66 14.68
N TYR A 135 6.69 -9.86 15.23
CA TYR A 135 5.58 -10.69 15.67
C TYR A 135 5.99 -11.39 16.96
N ASP A 136 5.15 -11.27 17.98
CA ASP A 136 5.39 -11.87 19.30
C ASP A 136 4.35 -12.91 19.71
N GLY A 137 3.31 -13.14 18.89
CA GLY A 137 2.23 -14.08 19.17
C GLY A 137 1.27 -13.65 20.29
N TYR A 138 1.53 -12.51 20.95
CA TYR A 138 0.72 -11.96 22.03
C TYR A 138 0.02 -10.67 21.62
N GLN A 139 0.79 -9.67 21.18
CA GLN A 139 0.28 -8.41 20.64
C GLN A 139 -0.02 -8.49 19.13
N GLY A 140 0.41 -9.58 18.48
CA GLY A 140 0.20 -9.82 17.06
C GLY A 140 1.25 -9.15 16.17
N ILE A 141 0.87 -8.76 14.96
CA ILE A 141 1.79 -8.09 14.04
C ILE A 141 2.03 -6.62 14.45
N GLY A 142 3.27 -6.31 14.83
CA GLY A 142 3.75 -4.94 14.99
C GLY A 142 4.41 -4.45 13.71
N LEU A 143 3.76 -3.54 12.96
CA LEU A 143 4.31 -2.90 11.76
C LEU A 143 4.45 -1.39 11.97
N GLN A 144 5.70 -0.90 11.98
CA GLN A 144 6.04 0.49 12.32
C GLN A 144 7.16 1.01 11.43
N GLU A 145 7.46 2.31 11.49
CA GLU A 145 8.61 2.89 10.80
C GLU A 145 9.93 2.30 11.34
N ALA A 146 10.86 1.95 10.45
CA ALA A 146 12.20 1.54 10.85
C ALA A 146 13.01 2.76 11.33
N THR A 147 13.06 2.99 12.64
CA THR A 147 13.69 4.15 13.28
C THR A 147 14.55 3.72 14.47
N ARG A 148 15.14 4.67 15.20
CA ARG A 148 15.81 4.38 16.48
C ARG A 148 14.86 3.81 17.54
N ARG A 149 13.54 3.96 17.38
CA ARG A 149 12.52 3.42 18.29
C ARG A 149 12.17 1.95 18.03
N THR A 150 12.67 1.38 16.93
CA THR A 150 12.50 -0.04 16.57
C THR A 150 13.86 -0.76 16.51
N PRO A 151 14.62 -0.79 17.63
CA PRO A 151 16.01 -1.27 17.65
C PRO A 151 16.19 -2.77 17.32
N TRP A 152 15.10 -3.54 17.34
CA TRP A 152 15.07 -4.96 16.98
C TRP A 152 15.10 -5.22 15.46
N CYS A 153 14.88 -4.20 14.63
CA CYS A 153 15.01 -4.29 13.17
C CYS A 153 16.39 -3.81 12.71
N LYS A 154 17.27 -4.76 12.39
CA LYS A 154 18.71 -4.53 12.11
C LYS A 154 19.07 -4.73 10.62
N CYS A 155 18.21 -4.29 9.71
CA CYS A 155 18.45 -4.39 8.25
C CYS A 155 19.20 -3.18 7.66
N ARG A 156 19.86 -2.38 8.51
CA ARG A 156 20.61 -1.17 8.14
C ARG A 156 22.09 -1.47 8.03
#